data_AF-A0A949TA58-F1
#
_entry.id   AF-A0A949TA58-F1
#
_cell.length_a   1.000
_cell.length_b   1.000
_cell.length_c   1.000
_cell.angle_alpha   90.00
_cell.angle_beta   90.00
_cell.angle_gamma   90.00
#
_symmetry.space_group_name_H-M   'P 1'
#
loop_
_entity.id
_entity.type
_entity.pdbx_description
1 polymer ?
#
loop_
_entity_poly.entity_id
_entity_poly.type
_entity_poly.pdbx_seq_one_letter_code
_entity_poly.pdbx_strand_id
1 'polypeptide(L)'
;SDLKYYMWRSTGKIMNLDKYRVYYDADTSGGQSGSGVWDVKSNKLVAIHTNGGKTFNFGTRITPQYLDYIKYWIGTPVAHTYNKKVVITKKKYDLWNSFYFDSKKGKCDAYVNKPVIAKYIYTLGNGRQ
;
A
#
# COMPACT_ATOMS: atom_id res chain seq x y z
N SER A 1 -37.22 -3.32 11.30
CA SER A 1 -36.37 -4.00 12.28
C SER A 1 -34.94 -3.91 11.80
N ASP A 2 -34.12 -3.08 12.43
CA ASP A 2 -32.68 -3.05 12.16
C ASP A 2 -32.12 -4.42 12.51
N LEU A 3 -31.62 -5.13 11.50
CA LEU A 3 -30.83 -6.34 11.71
C LEU A 3 -29.60 -5.92 12.52
N LYS A 4 -29.56 -6.28 13.80
CA LYS A 4 -28.35 -6.14 14.62
C LYS A 4 -27.29 -7.07 14.04
N TYR A 5 -26.46 -6.53 13.16
CA TYR A 5 -25.29 -7.26 12.65
C TYR A 5 -24.21 -7.27 13.74
N TYR A 6 -23.95 -8.44 14.30
CA TYR A 6 -22.84 -8.65 15.23
C TYR A 6 -21.56 -8.85 14.44
N MET A 7 -20.53 -8.06 14.73
CA MET A 7 -19.17 -8.30 14.24
C MET A 7 -18.40 -9.12 15.26
N TRP A 8 -17.79 -10.22 14.81
CA TRP A 8 -17.03 -11.11 15.66
C TRP A 8 -15.53 -10.78 15.61
N ARG A 9 -14.84 -11.01 16.72
CA ARG A 9 -13.40 -10.86 16.83
C ARG A 9 -12.79 -12.12 17.43
N SER A 10 -11.77 -12.65 16.77
CA SER A 10 -10.88 -13.69 17.29
C SER A 10 -9.50 -13.09 17.56
N THR A 11 -8.78 -13.63 18.55
CA THR A 11 -7.42 -13.18 18.90
C THR A 11 -6.52 -14.40 19.00
N GLY A 12 -5.32 -14.28 18.45
CA GLY A 12 -4.30 -15.31 18.44
C GLY A 12 -2.91 -14.70 18.32
N LYS A 13 -1.90 -15.56 18.23
CA LYS A 13 -0.49 -15.22 18.05
C LYS A 13 -0.12 -15.26 16.58
N ILE A 14 0.77 -14.36 16.18
CA ILE A 14 1.51 -14.52 14.92
C ILE A 14 2.44 -15.70 15.07
N MET A 15 2.32 -16.67 14.17
CA MET A 15 3.15 -17.87 14.14
C MET A 15 4.37 -17.71 13.24
N ASN A 16 4.21 -17.02 12.11
CA ASN A 16 5.28 -16.78 11.15
C ASN A 16 4.98 -15.56 10.26
N LEU A 17 6.02 -15.03 9.63
CA LEU A 17 5.96 -13.97 8.62
C LEU A 17 6.82 -14.38 7.42
N ASP A 18 6.27 -14.22 6.23
CA ASP A 18 7.08 -14.20 5.01
C ASP A 18 6.98 -12.84 4.31
N LYS A 19 7.54 -12.74 3.10
CA LYS A 19 7.55 -11.51 2.32
C LYS A 19 6.13 -10.97 2.05
N TYR A 20 5.15 -11.85 1.85
CA TYR A 20 3.81 -11.50 1.40
C TYR A 20 2.68 -11.98 2.32
N ARG A 21 2.97 -12.76 3.37
CA ARG A 21 1.96 -13.38 4.23
C ARG A 21 2.27 -13.20 5.72
N VAL A 22 1.19 -13.14 6.50
CA VAL A 22 1.19 -13.25 7.96
C VAL A 22 0.41 -14.51 8.33
N TYR A 23 1.01 -15.40 9.12
CA TYR A 23 0.41 -16.64 9.60
C TYR A 23 0.08 -16.50 11.09
N TYR A 24 -1.09 -16.98 11.51
CA TYR A 24 -1.60 -16.85 12.88
C TYR A 24 -2.51 -18.00 13.28
N ASP A 25 -2.63 -18.23 14.58
CA ASP A 25 -3.46 -19.30 15.17
C ASP A 25 -4.87 -18.83 15.60
N ALA A 26 -5.24 -17.57 15.33
CA ALA A 26 -6.58 -17.07 15.64
C ALA A 26 -7.65 -17.82 14.83
N ASP A 27 -8.69 -18.35 15.49
CA ASP A 27 -9.77 -19.09 14.83
C ASP A 27 -10.50 -18.26 13.77
N THR A 28 -10.87 -18.91 12.67
CA THR A 28 -11.67 -18.33 11.59
C THR A 28 -12.71 -19.33 11.09
N SER A 29 -13.75 -18.83 10.42
CA SER A 29 -14.82 -19.62 9.83
C SER A 29 -15.19 -19.08 8.45
N GLY A 30 -16.03 -19.82 7.72
CA GLY A 30 -16.57 -19.34 6.44
C GLY A 30 -17.20 -17.96 6.58
N GLY A 31 -16.91 -17.06 5.64
CA GLY A 31 -17.35 -15.67 5.68
C GLY A 31 -16.33 -14.67 6.25
N GLN A 32 -15.22 -15.12 6.84
CA GLN A 32 -14.18 -14.22 7.35
C GLN A 32 -13.17 -13.75 6.30
N SER A 33 -13.24 -14.25 5.07
CA SER A 33 -12.40 -13.79 3.95
C SER A 33 -12.49 -12.28 3.75
N GLY A 34 -11.35 -11.59 3.68
CA GLY A 34 -11.27 -10.14 3.58
C GLY A 34 -11.19 -9.41 4.93
N SER A 35 -11.33 -10.12 6.06
CA SER A 35 -11.23 -9.50 7.39
C SER A 35 -9.84 -8.95 7.68
N GLY A 36 -9.77 -7.83 8.39
CA GLY A 36 -8.50 -7.27 8.83
C GLY A 36 -7.87 -8.08 9.95
N VAL A 37 -6.56 -8.31 9.85
CA VAL A 37 -5.72 -8.87 10.91
C VAL A 37 -4.98 -7.71 11.57
N TRP A 38 -5.21 -7.51 12.85
CA TRP A 38 -4.74 -6.33 13.58
C TRP A 38 -3.72 -6.73 14.65
N ASP A 39 -2.60 -5.99 14.71
CA ASP A 39 -1.77 -6.02 15.91
C ASP A 39 -2.52 -5.33 17.04
N VAL A 40 -2.90 -6.11 18.06
CA VAL A 40 -3.73 -5.67 19.17
C VAL A 40 -3.03 -4.58 19.99
N LYS A 41 -1.69 -4.58 20.07
CA LYS A 41 -0.95 -3.61 20.88
C LYS A 41 -0.88 -2.25 20.22
N SER A 42 -0.55 -2.20 18.93
CA SER A 42 -0.42 -0.93 18.19
C SER A 42 -1.71 -0.48 17.50
N ASN A 43 -2.75 -1.32 17.50
CA ASN A 43 -3.99 -1.12 16.75
C ASN A 43 -3.75 -0.86 15.24
N LYS A 44 -2.78 -1.58 14.66
CA LYS A 44 -2.42 -1.46 13.24
C LYS A 44 -2.85 -2.68 12.45
N LEU A 45 -3.40 -2.45 11.26
CA LEU A 45 -3.66 -3.51 10.29
C LEU A 45 -2.34 -4.07 9.77
N VAL A 46 -2.14 -5.39 9.90
CA VAL A 46 -0.91 -6.08 9.48
C VAL A 46 -1.13 -7.04 8.32
N ALA A 47 -2.37 -7.52 8.11
CA ALA A 47 -2.73 -8.36 6.98
C ALA A 47 -4.23 -8.31 6.68
N ILE A 48 -4.62 -8.81 5.51
CA ILE A 48 -6.00 -9.14 5.13
C ILE A 48 -6.16 -10.65 5.13
N HIS A 49 -7.05 -11.22 5.93
CA HIS A 49 -7.31 -12.66 5.99
C HIS A 49 -7.82 -13.18 4.64
N THR A 50 -7.21 -14.25 4.14
CA THR A 50 -7.59 -14.85 2.85
C THR A 50 -7.82 -16.35 2.94
N ASN A 51 -7.22 -17.04 3.91
CA ASN A 51 -7.22 -18.49 3.95
C ASN A 51 -7.29 -19.02 5.37
N GLY A 52 -8.15 -20.02 5.56
CA GLY A 52 -8.18 -20.86 6.75
C GLY A 52 -7.39 -22.16 6.56
N GLY A 53 -6.85 -22.71 7.64
CA GLY A 53 -6.15 -23.99 7.66
C GLY A 53 -6.40 -24.78 8.94
N LYS A 54 -5.93 -26.04 8.99
CA LYS A 54 -6.16 -26.92 10.17
C LYS A 54 -5.41 -26.46 11.42
N THR A 55 -4.20 -25.93 11.25
CA THR A 55 -3.29 -25.58 12.35
C THR A 55 -2.98 -24.08 12.41
N PHE A 56 -3.21 -23.36 11.32
CA PHE A 56 -3.02 -21.92 11.23
C PHE A 56 -3.85 -21.34 10.10
N ASN A 57 -4.12 -20.05 10.22
CA ASN A 57 -4.75 -19.22 9.21
C ASN A 57 -3.72 -18.24 8.66
N PHE A 58 -3.98 -17.65 7.50
CA PHE A 58 -3.09 -16.64 6.95
C PHE A 58 -3.80 -15.59 6.10
N GLY A 59 -3.09 -14.49 5.91
CA GLY A 59 -3.55 -13.37 5.12
C GLY A 59 -2.44 -12.69 4.35
N THR A 60 -2.82 -11.93 3.32
CA THR A 60 -1.90 -11.06 2.56
C THR A 60 -1.38 -9.98 3.49
N ARG A 61 -0.06 -9.95 3.68
CA ARG A 61 0.64 -9.00 4.54
C ARG A 61 0.56 -7.58 3.98
N ILE A 62 0.26 -6.61 4.84
CA ILE A 62 0.39 -5.19 4.51
C ILE A 62 1.87 -4.81 4.59
N THR A 63 2.56 -4.90 3.45
CA THR A 63 3.94 -4.41 3.30
C THR A 63 3.96 -2.89 3.11
N PRO A 64 5.10 -2.20 3.30
CA PRO A 64 5.20 -0.77 2.97
C PRO A 64 4.79 -0.45 1.53
N GLN A 65 5.17 -1.29 0.57
CA GLN A 65 4.80 -1.13 -0.83
C GLN A 65 3.28 -1.29 -1.06
N TYR A 66 2.65 -2.28 -0.42
CA TYR A 66 1.20 -2.45 -0.54
C TYR A 66 0.42 -1.33 0.17
N LEU A 67 0.96 -0.79 1.25
CA LEU A 67 0.41 0.39 1.89
C LEU A 67 0.46 1.60 0.96
N ASP A 68 1.54 1.80 0.22
CA ASP A 68 1.62 2.86 -0.81
C ASP A 68 0.55 2.69 -1.90
N TYR A 69 0.31 1.45 -2.35
CA TYR A 69 -0.75 1.17 -3.33
C TYR A 69 -2.14 1.51 -2.81
N ILE A 70 -2.46 1.08 -1.60
CA ILE A 70 -3.75 1.39 -0.95
C ILE A 70 -3.90 2.91 -0.84
N LYS A 71 -2.87 3.60 -0.37
CA LYS A 71 -2.85 5.05 -0.23
C LYS A 71 -2.99 5.78 -1.56
N TYR A 72 -2.41 5.26 -2.63
CA TYR A 72 -2.64 5.78 -3.98
C TYR A 72 -4.12 5.62 -4.39
N TRP A 73 -4.71 4.43 -4.21
CA TRP A 73 -6.09 4.15 -4.63
C TRP A 73 -7.14 4.95 -3.85
N ILE A 74 -6.87 5.32 -2.59
CA ILE A 74 -7.76 6.17 -1.80
C ILE A 74 -7.48 7.68 -1.95
N GLY A 75 -6.60 8.06 -2.89
CA GLY A 75 -6.33 9.47 -3.20
C GLY A 75 -5.37 10.17 -2.25
N THR A 76 -4.57 9.44 -1.47
CA THR A 76 -3.58 9.99 -0.54
C THR A 76 -2.16 9.46 -0.79
N PRO A 77 -1.59 9.63 -2.00
CA PRO A 77 -0.27 9.07 -2.33
C PRO A 77 0.83 9.60 -1.39
N VAL A 78 1.80 8.75 -1.07
CA VAL A 78 2.89 9.08 -0.14
C VAL A 78 4.19 9.34 -0.88
N ALA A 79 4.80 10.48 -0.57
CA ALA A 79 6.12 10.84 -1.01
C ALA A 79 7.17 10.11 -0.17
N HIS A 80 8.11 9.45 -0.83
CA HIS A 80 9.31 8.93 -0.19
C HIS A 80 10.51 9.77 -0.58
N THR A 81 11.34 10.12 0.39
CA THR A 81 12.58 10.85 0.14
C THR A 81 13.46 10.06 -0.83
N TYR A 82 13.90 10.72 -1.90
CA TYR A 82 14.75 10.11 -2.91
C TYR A 82 16.12 10.79 -2.97
N ASN A 83 16.16 12.13 -2.99
CA ASN A 83 17.38 12.95 -2.96
C ASN A 83 18.51 12.47 -3.90
N LYS A 84 18.18 12.09 -5.13
CA LYS A 84 19.19 11.68 -6.12
C LYS A 84 19.28 12.67 -7.27
N LYS A 85 20.51 12.81 -7.79
CA LYS A 85 20.77 13.50 -9.06
C LYS A 85 20.26 12.62 -10.20
N VAL A 86 19.29 13.11 -10.96
CA VAL A 86 18.67 12.41 -12.10
C VAL A 86 18.70 13.28 -13.34
N VAL A 87 18.53 12.65 -14.49
CA VAL A 87 18.46 13.30 -15.79
C VAL A 87 17.20 12.83 -16.50
N ILE A 88 16.44 13.77 -17.05
CA ILE A 88 15.32 13.46 -17.94
C ILE A 88 15.90 13.18 -19.32
N THR A 89 15.69 11.96 -19.84
CA THR A 89 16.20 11.53 -21.14
C THR A 89 15.16 11.60 -22.26
N LYS A 90 13.87 11.65 -21.91
CA LYS A 90 12.76 11.69 -22.86
C LYS A 90 12.15 13.09 -22.98
N LYS A 91 11.75 13.46 -24.20
CA LYS A 91 11.06 14.73 -24.54
C LYS A 91 9.54 14.53 -24.65
N LYS A 92 8.80 15.64 -24.69
CA LYS A 92 7.35 15.76 -24.91
C LYS A 92 6.44 15.31 -23.76
N TYR A 93 7.01 14.97 -22.61
CA TYR A 93 6.23 14.63 -21.41
C TYR A 93 5.78 15.89 -20.67
N ASP A 94 4.58 15.83 -20.12
CA ASP A 94 4.02 16.91 -19.31
C ASP A 94 4.63 16.89 -17.90
N LEU A 95 4.99 18.08 -17.41
CA LEU A 95 5.27 18.32 -16.01
C LEU A 95 4.01 18.84 -15.36
N TRP A 96 3.73 18.36 -14.15
CA TRP A 96 2.53 18.69 -13.39
C TRP A 96 2.89 19.38 -12.08
N ASN A 97 2.00 20.25 -11.61
CA ASN A 97 2.18 20.90 -10.31
C ASN A 97 1.87 19.95 -9.15
N SER A 98 1.04 18.92 -9.38
CA SER A 98 0.61 17.96 -8.39
C SER A 98 0.48 16.54 -8.98
N PHE A 99 0.30 15.54 -8.11
CA PHE A 99 -0.01 14.16 -8.49
C PHE A 99 -1.47 13.92 -8.88
N TYR A 100 -2.33 14.92 -8.72
CA TYR A 100 -3.72 14.85 -9.17
C TYR A 100 -3.86 15.17 -10.66
N PHE A 101 -2.75 15.53 -11.33
CA PHE A 101 -2.73 15.88 -12.75
C PHE A 101 -3.80 16.93 -13.13
N ASP A 102 -4.11 17.79 -12.17
CA ASP A 102 -5.15 18.82 -12.22
C ASP A 102 -4.63 20.10 -12.88
N SER A 103 -3.35 20.41 -12.66
CA SER A 103 -2.70 21.61 -13.17
C SER A 103 -1.37 21.28 -13.84
N LYS A 104 -1.34 21.48 -15.16
CA LYS A 104 -0.15 21.32 -15.98
C LYS A 104 0.82 22.48 -15.74
N LYS A 105 2.07 22.14 -15.41
CA LYS A 105 3.17 23.08 -15.23
C LYS A 105 3.87 23.43 -16.53
N GLY A 106 3.92 22.50 -17.48
CA GLY A 106 4.56 22.70 -18.78
C GLY A 106 5.06 21.39 -19.38
N LYS A 107 6.11 21.47 -20.21
CA LYS A 107 6.81 20.33 -20.81
C LYS A 107 8.17 20.10 -20.14
N CYS A 108 8.61 18.85 -20.09
CA CYS A 108 9.94 18.50 -19.54
C CYS A 108 11.11 18.89 -20.44
N ASP A 109 10.85 19.30 -21.69
CA ASP A 109 11.85 19.52 -22.74
C ASP A 109 12.99 20.45 -22.31
N ALA A 110 12.69 21.49 -21.53
CA ALA A 110 13.67 22.43 -20.99
C ALA A 110 14.67 21.80 -19.99
N TYR A 111 14.35 20.63 -19.45
CA TYR A 111 15.13 19.89 -18.44
C TYR A 111 15.81 18.64 -19.01
N VAL A 112 15.61 18.33 -20.30
CA VAL A 112 16.21 17.14 -20.92
C VAL A 112 17.73 17.26 -20.94
N ASN A 113 18.41 16.18 -20.56
CA ASN A 113 19.87 16.09 -20.41
C ASN A 113 20.49 17.06 -19.40
N LYS A 114 19.66 17.76 -18.60
CA LYS A 114 20.11 18.62 -17.51
C LYS A 114 19.99 17.87 -16.18
N PRO A 115 21.06 17.74 -15.39
CA PRO A 115 20.96 17.11 -14.09
C PRO A 115 20.11 17.93 -13.13
N VAL A 116 19.14 17.28 -12.48
CA VAL A 116 18.28 17.87 -11.45
C VAL A 116 18.31 16.99 -10.20
N ILE A 117 17.96 17.55 -9.04
CA ILE A 117 17.77 16.76 -7.82
C ILE A 117 16.31 16.36 -7.71
N ALA A 118 16.03 15.06 -7.84
CA ALA A 118 14.73 14.51 -7.51
C ALA A 118 14.64 14.33 -5.99
N LYS A 119 13.89 15.24 -5.34
CA LYS A 119 13.72 15.25 -3.88
C LYS A 119 12.90 14.05 -3.39
N TYR A 120 11.87 13.68 -4.13
CA TYR A 120 10.92 12.64 -3.75
C TYR A 120 10.62 11.69 -4.90
N ILE A 121 10.15 10.49 -4.55
CA ILE A 121 9.62 9.46 -5.45
C ILE A 121 8.31 8.92 -4.89
N TYR A 122 7.43 8.46 -5.77
CA TYR A 122 6.11 7.95 -5.41
C TYR A 122 5.91 6.61 -6.11
N THR A 123 5.22 5.68 -5.47
CA THR A 123 4.82 4.43 -6.13
C THR A 123 3.36 4.52 -6.55
N LEU A 124 3.10 4.33 -7.84
CA LEU A 124 1.75 4.29 -8.40
C LEU A 124 1.04 2.99 -8.00
N GLY A 125 -0.29 2.97 -8.05
CA GLY A 125 -1.10 1.77 -7.73
C GLY A 125 -0.83 0.55 -8.62
N ASN A 126 -0.07 0.71 -9.71
CA ASN A 126 0.39 -0.38 -10.58
C ASN A 126 1.86 -0.78 -10.35
N GLY A 127 2.49 -0.29 -9.28
CA GLY A 127 3.87 -0.61 -8.92
C GLY A 127 4.96 0.17 -9.65
N ARG A 128 4.61 1.04 -10.60
CA ARG A 128 5.59 1.91 -11.27
C ARG A 128 5.96 3.11 -10.39
N GLN A 129 7.11 3.71 -10.68
CA GLN A 129 7.65 4.89 -10.01
C GLN A 129 8.01 5.96 -11.04
#